data_AF-A0A9W6U1V3-F1
#
_entry.id   AF-A0A9W6U1V3-F1
#
_cell.length_a   1.000
_cell.length_b   1.000
_cell.length_c   1.000
_cell.angle_alpha   90.00
_cell.angle_beta   90.00
_cell.angle_gamma   90.00
#
_symmetry.space_group_name_H-M   'P 1'
#
loop_
_entity.id
_entity.type
_entity.pdbx_description
1 polymer ?
#
loop_
_entity_poly.entity_id
_entity_poly.type
_entity_poly.pdbx_seq_one_letter_code
_entity_poly.pdbx_strand_id
1 'polypeptide(L)'
;MQVRPWEVSRPSCYLVGLDCHTLGISGQMDEIEAKMLEFDSSTAVQLLICHCPALEMPDIITEFHGLHGIKIYNSTIIDWGDSAALTNSNHPDIMSLYLARVNMENGLLPSAFYSTDFPQNLNDIELCITNLRTVPDDLDTKWHRKALIQIEYSQLDMIPSVLLRLEPKYLAVTGNPISEISPQVFEIPGLRTLGLGQTNIQELPWNVTDF
;
A
#
# COMPACT_ATOMS: atom_id res chain seq x y z
N MET A 1 21.17 -4.99 5.32
CA MET A 1 22.62 -5.26 5.41
C MET A 1 23.32 -4.15 4.65
N GLN A 2 24.13 -3.36 5.34
CA GLN A 2 24.81 -2.21 4.76
C GLN A 2 26.15 -2.67 4.19
N VAL A 3 26.43 -2.34 2.94
CA VAL A 3 27.74 -2.59 2.32
C VAL A 3 28.30 -1.29 1.76
N ARG A 4 29.63 -1.18 1.73
CA ARG A 4 30.34 -0.02 1.20
C ARG A 4 31.24 -0.48 0.05
N PRO A 5 30.73 -0.55 -1.18
CA PRO A 5 31.56 -0.84 -2.34
C PRO A 5 32.66 0.22 -2.48
N TRP A 6 33.78 -0.13 -3.12
CA TRP A 6 34.83 0.86 -3.40
C TRP A 6 34.29 1.90 -4.39
N GLU A 7 34.70 3.17 -4.21
CA GLU A 7 34.32 4.36 -5.02
C GLU A 7 32.92 4.97 -4.81
N VAL A 8 32.10 4.47 -3.87
CA VAL A 8 30.77 5.06 -3.57
C VAL A 8 30.83 5.97 -2.33
N SER A 9 30.23 7.16 -2.40
CA SER A 9 30.21 8.13 -1.30
C SER A 9 29.20 7.79 -0.20
N ARG A 10 28.14 7.05 -0.54
CA ARG A 10 27.07 6.61 0.35
C ARG A 10 27.03 5.08 0.44
N PRO A 11 26.58 4.52 1.57
CA PRO A 11 26.40 3.08 1.71
C PRO A 11 25.32 2.54 0.77
N SER A 12 25.56 1.37 0.18
CA SER A 12 24.56 0.62 -0.56
C SER A 12 23.74 -0.23 0.40
N CYS A 13 22.41 -0.17 0.26
CA CYS A 13 21.46 -0.84 1.15
C CYS A 13 20.34 -1.49 0.35
N TYR A 14 20.38 -2.82 0.23
CA TYR A 14 19.26 -3.58 -0.35
C TYR A 14 17.93 -3.31 0.40
N LEU A 15 18.00 -3.23 1.74
CA LEU A 15 16.88 -2.87 2.61
C LEU A 15 17.23 -1.58 3.33
N VAL A 16 16.44 -0.53 3.09
CA VAL A 16 16.45 0.72 3.86
C VAL A 16 15.40 0.59 4.95
N GLY A 17 15.85 0.56 6.21
CA GLY A 17 15.00 0.43 7.38
C GLY A 17 14.98 1.73 8.19
N LEU A 18 13.80 2.32 8.36
CA LEU A 18 13.55 3.51 9.15
C LEU A 18 12.63 3.14 10.33
N ASP A 19 13.22 2.94 11.51
CA ASP A 19 12.46 2.68 12.74
C ASP A 19 12.48 3.96 13.59
N CYS A 20 11.39 4.74 13.55
CA CYS A 20 11.34 6.05 14.19
C CYS A 20 11.57 5.97 15.71
N HIS A 21 11.05 4.93 16.36
CA HIS A 21 11.26 4.68 17.79
C HIS A 21 12.75 4.46 18.11
N THR A 22 13.44 3.63 17.33
CA THR A 22 14.87 3.33 17.52
C THR A 22 15.76 4.53 17.18
N LEU A 23 15.35 5.32 16.18
CA LEU A 23 16.04 6.53 15.74
C LEU A 23 15.78 7.74 16.64
N GLY A 24 14.80 7.65 17.55
CA GLY A 24 14.41 8.76 18.42
C GLY A 24 13.77 9.93 17.68
N ILE A 25 13.11 9.66 16.55
CA ILE A 25 12.40 10.65 15.72
C ILE A 25 10.89 10.36 15.72
N SER A 26 10.10 11.32 15.29
CA SER A 26 8.63 11.20 15.22
C SER A 26 8.11 10.76 13.84
N GLY A 27 8.90 11.02 12.80
CA GLY A 27 8.54 10.72 11.41
C GLY A 27 8.13 11.94 10.60
N GLN A 28 8.38 13.15 11.10
CA GLN A 28 8.17 14.39 10.35
C GLN A 28 9.04 14.44 9.11
N MET A 29 8.59 15.21 8.11
CA MET A 29 9.20 15.26 6.79
C MET A 29 10.72 15.50 6.82
N ASP A 30 11.18 16.55 7.51
CA ASP A 30 12.61 16.87 7.64
C ASP A 30 13.42 15.75 8.31
N GLU A 31 12.83 15.04 9.28
CA GLU A 31 13.49 13.93 9.98
C GLU A 31 13.65 12.71 9.08
N ILE A 32 12.59 12.38 8.32
CA ILE A 32 12.59 11.26 7.38
C ILE A 32 13.54 11.55 6.22
N GLU A 33 13.48 12.76 5.65
CA GLU A 33 14.35 13.18 4.55
C GLU A 33 15.81 13.10 4.93
N ALA A 34 16.18 13.63 6.10
CA ALA A 34 17.54 13.56 6.62
C ALA A 34 18.05 12.11 6.73
N LYS A 35 17.17 11.16 7.12
CA LYS A 35 17.52 9.74 7.21
C LYS A 35 17.59 9.04 5.86
N MET A 36 16.71 9.36 4.93
CA MET A 36 16.75 8.81 3.57
C MET A 36 18.01 9.27 2.81
N LEU A 37 18.46 10.51 3.04
CA LEU A 37 19.70 11.06 2.48
C LEU A 37 20.98 10.36 2.95
N GLU A 38 20.94 9.58 4.04
CA GLU A 38 22.09 8.81 4.52
C GLU A 38 22.44 7.61 3.61
N PHE A 39 21.53 7.22 2.73
CA PHE A 39 21.67 6.05 1.85
C PHE A 39 21.76 6.43 0.37
N ASP A 40 22.30 5.52 -0.42
CA ASP A 40 22.23 5.59 -1.89
C ASP A 40 20.87 5.07 -2.37
N SER A 41 20.00 6.00 -2.77
CA SER A 41 18.64 5.72 -3.27
C SER A 41 18.63 4.77 -4.48
N SER A 42 19.68 4.78 -5.30
CA SER A 42 19.78 3.90 -6.49
C SER A 42 19.95 2.42 -6.15
N THR A 43 20.34 2.11 -4.91
CA THR A 43 20.61 0.73 -4.44
C THR A 43 19.49 0.14 -3.59
N ALA A 44 18.51 0.98 -3.22
CA ALA A 44 17.42 0.60 -2.34
C ALA A 44 16.38 -0.23 -3.08
N VAL A 45 16.19 -1.47 -2.65
CA VAL A 45 15.23 -2.41 -3.23
C VAL A 45 13.98 -2.53 -2.37
N GLN A 46 14.14 -2.49 -1.05
CA GLN A 46 13.05 -2.57 -0.11
C GLN A 46 13.12 -1.38 0.86
N LEU A 47 12.00 -0.67 1.03
CA LEU A 47 11.82 0.32 2.08
C LEU A 47 10.97 -0.29 3.19
N LEU A 48 11.44 -0.19 4.44
CA LEU A 48 10.71 -0.61 5.64
C LEU A 48 10.65 0.57 6.61
N ILE A 49 9.45 1.04 6.92
CA ILE A 49 9.21 2.14 7.85
C ILE A 49 8.40 1.62 9.04
N CYS A 50 8.91 1.78 10.25
CA CYS A 50 8.30 1.24 11.46
C CYS A 50 8.17 2.30 12.54
N HIS A 51 7.09 2.21 13.32
CA HIS A 51 6.95 2.92 14.60
C HIS A 51 6.99 4.45 14.48
N CYS A 52 6.52 5.00 13.35
CA CYS A 52 6.49 6.44 13.09
C CYS A 52 5.10 7.01 13.45
N PRO A 53 4.93 7.68 14.59
CA PRO A 53 3.63 8.20 15.02
C PRO A 53 3.10 9.38 14.21
N ALA A 54 3.94 10.04 13.41
CA ALA A 54 3.56 11.18 12.57
C ALA A 54 4.32 11.16 11.24
N LEU A 55 4.18 10.06 10.49
CA LEU A 55 4.88 9.86 9.22
C LEU A 55 4.39 10.85 8.15
N GLU A 56 5.30 11.69 7.69
CA GLU A 56 5.16 12.55 6.51
C GLU A 56 6.21 12.10 5.48
N MET A 57 5.78 11.70 4.29
CA MET A 57 6.70 11.18 3.27
C MET A 57 7.32 12.32 2.44
N PRO A 58 8.66 12.51 2.48
CA PRO A 58 9.32 13.50 1.64
C PRO A 58 9.41 13.09 0.15
N ASP A 59 9.51 14.10 -0.70
CA ASP A 59 9.62 13.97 -2.16
C ASP A 59 10.85 13.18 -2.61
N ILE A 60 11.89 13.08 -1.78
CA ILE A 60 13.11 12.32 -2.08
C ILE A 60 12.81 10.83 -2.37
N ILE A 61 11.67 10.30 -1.92
CA ILE A 61 11.25 8.94 -2.30
C ILE A 61 11.22 8.74 -3.83
N THR A 62 10.97 9.81 -4.59
CA THR A 62 10.97 9.77 -6.07
C THR A 62 12.34 9.42 -6.68
N GLU A 63 13.43 9.54 -5.93
CA GLU A 63 14.78 9.16 -6.36
C GLU A 63 15.05 7.65 -6.18
N PHE A 64 14.18 6.92 -5.49
CA PHE A 64 14.36 5.50 -5.16
C PHE A 64 13.87 4.59 -6.30
N HIS A 65 14.48 4.75 -7.47
CA HIS A 65 14.05 4.10 -8.72
C HIS A 65 14.08 2.56 -8.70
N GLY A 66 14.97 1.97 -7.90
CA GLY A 66 15.13 0.52 -7.79
C GLY A 66 14.19 -0.18 -6.79
N LEU A 67 13.22 0.53 -6.21
CA LEU A 67 12.32 -0.04 -5.21
C LEU A 67 11.44 -1.13 -5.83
N HIS A 68 11.49 -2.32 -5.23
CA HIS A 68 10.58 -3.44 -5.48
C HIS A 68 9.44 -3.49 -4.47
N GLY A 69 9.61 -2.90 -3.29
CA GLY A 69 8.53 -2.87 -2.33
C GLY A 69 8.69 -1.91 -1.18
N ILE A 70 7.54 -1.55 -0.60
CA ILE A 70 7.42 -0.69 0.57
C ILE A 70 6.64 -1.43 1.65
N LYS A 71 7.16 -1.46 2.87
CA LYS A 71 6.48 -1.99 4.05
C LYS A 71 6.40 -0.92 5.11
N ILE A 72 5.21 -0.73 5.67
CA ILE A 72 4.99 0.19 6.78
C ILE A 72 4.33 -0.58 7.91
N TYR A 73 4.88 -0.44 9.10
CA TYR A 73 4.40 -1.16 10.26
C TYR A 73 4.21 -0.24 11.47
N ASN A 74 3.03 -0.32 12.09
CA ASN A 74 2.73 0.34 13.35
C ASN A 74 3.05 1.85 13.33
N SER A 75 2.49 2.55 12.34
CA SER A 75 2.77 3.96 12.08
C SER A 75 1.47 4.71 11.79
N THR A 76 1.50 6.04 11.86
CA THR A 76 0.40 6.90 11.41
C THR A 76 0.90 7.78 10.28
N ILE A 77 0.32 7.64 9.09
CA ILE A 77 0.58 8.50 7.93
C ILE A 77 -0.25 9.77 8.12
N ILE A 78 0.44 10.89 8.30
CA ILE A 78 -0.13 12.23 8.37
C ILE A 78 -0.17 12.84 6.98
N ASP A 79 0.92 12.73 6.22
CA ASP A 79 0.97 13.20 4.83
C ASP A 79 1.76 12.24 3.94
N TRP A 80 1.19 12.00 2.75
CA TRP A 80 1.86 11.33 1.65
C TRP A 80 1.13 11.73 0.36
N GLY A 81 1.40 12.98 -0.02
CA GLY A 81 0.75 13.64 -1.15
C GLY A 81 1.39 13.36 -2.51
N ASP A 82 0.90 14.09 -3.52
CA ASP A 82 1.23 13.87 -4.94
C ASP A 82 2.70 14.11 -5.29
N SER A 83 3.40 14.97 -4.55
CA SER A 83 4.83 15.26 -4.77
C SER A 83 5.73 14.06 -4.43
N ALA A 84 5.31 13.22 -3.48
CA ALA A 84 5.95 11.98 -3.07
C ALA A 84 5.22 10.73 -3.62
N ALA A 85 4.45 10.89 -4.69
CA ALA A 85 3.62 9.82 -5.24
C ALA A 85 4.43 8.63 -5.76
N LEU A 86 3.86 7.43 -5.58
CA LEU A 86 4.30 6.26 -6.31
C LEU A 86 3.85 6.41 -7.76
N THR A 87 4.82 6.55 -8.66
CA THR A 87 4.60 6.65 -10.11
C THR A 87 5.43 5.61 -10.86
N ASN A 88 4.98 5.21 -12.04
CA ASN A 88 5.67 4.31 -12.94
C ASN A 88 6.96 4.95 -13.48
N SER A 89 6.97 6.28 -13.65
CA SER A 89 8.16 7.03 -14.04
C SER A 89 9.27 6.96 -12.99
N ASN A 90 8.91 7.09 -11.71
CA ASN A 90 9.90 7.13 -10.62
C ASN A 90 10.12 5.77 -9.95
N HIS A 91 9.19 4.83 -10.02
CA HIS A 91 9.25 3.53 -9.36
C HIS A 91 8.82 2.41 -10.31
N PRO A 92 9.50 2.23 -11.47
CA PRO A 92 9.07 1.29 -12.49
C PRO A 92 9.10 -0.17 -12.02
N ASP A 93 9.95 -0.50 -11.05
CA ASP A 93 10.18 -1.88 -10.61
C ASP A 93 9.40 -2.26 -9.34
N ILE A 94 8.54 -1.36 -8.83
CA ILE A 94 7.80 -1.63 -7.60
C ILE A 94 6.70 -2.66 -7.85
N MET A 95 6.67 -3.68 -6.99
CA MET A 95 5.76 -4.82 -7.11
C MET A 95 4.83 -4.96 -5.91
N SER A 96 5.28 -4.55 -4.71
CA SER A 96 4.52 -4.75 -3.47
C SER A 96 4.40 -3.50 -2.59
N LEU A 97 3.21 -3.30 -2.03
CA LEU A 97 2.91 -2.29 -1.01
C LEU A 97 2.20 -2.96 0.17
N TYR A 98 2.84 -2.92 1.33
CA TYR A 98 2.35 -3.57 2.55
C TYR A 98 2.21 -2.55 3.69
N LEU A 99 0.98 -2.29 4.13
CA LEU A 99 0.68 -1.45 5.29
C LEU A 99 0.08 -2.33 6.39
N ALA A 100 0.76 -2.45 7.53
CA ALA A 100 0.25 -3.23 8.67
C ALA A 100 0.18 -2.40 9.94
N ARG A 101 -0.99 -2.34 10.59
CA ARG A 101 -1.22 -1.49 11.78
C ARG A 101 -0.93 -0.02 11.46
N VAL A 102 -1.47 0.46 10.34
CA VAL A 102 -1.24 1.83 9.85
C VAL A 102 -2.53 2.64 9.93
N ASN A 103 -2.45 3.80 10.57
CA ASN A 103 -3.51 4.80 10.53
C ASN A 103 -3.22 5.81 9.41
N MET A 104 -4.23 6.16 8.63
CA MET A 104 -4.17 7.17 7.58
C MET A 104 -5.11 8.33 7.93
N GLU A 105 -4.78 9.53 7.46
CA GLU A 105 -5.59 10.71 7.71
C GLU A 105 -7.05 10.49 7.26
N ASN A 106 -8.00 10.76 8.15
CA ASN A 106 -9.45 10.58 7.92
C ASN A 106 -9.90 9.16 7.52
N GLY A 107 -9.03 8.15 7.61
CA GLY A 107 -9.34 6.79 7.15
C GLY A 107 -9.48 6.67 5.64
N LEU A 108 -8.77 7.54 4.90
CA LEU A 108 -8.72 7.57 3.45
C LEU A 108 -7.36 7.09 2.96
N LEU A 109 -7.33 6.50 1.76
CA LEU A 109 -6.09 6.15 1.10
C LEU A 109 -5.33 7.46 0.76
N PRO A 110 -4.01 7.56 1.01
CA PRO A 110 -3.20 8.71 0.59
C PRO A 110 -3.09 8.83 -0.94
N SER A 111 -3.05 10.06 -1.46
CA SER A 111 -3.05 10.32 -2.92
C SER A 111 -1.83 9.77 -3.64
N ALA A 112 -0.70 9.67 -2.95
CA ALA A 112 0.49 9.00 -3.44
C ALA A 112 0.28 7.53 -3.86
N PHE A 113 -0.74 6.86 -3.32
CA PHE A 113 -1.05 5.46 -3.63
C PHE A 113 -2.05 5.31 -4.79
N TYR A 114 -2.43 6.39 -5.46
CA TYR A 114 -3.31 6.35 -6.64
C TYR A 114 -3.07 7.55 -7.57
N SER A 115 -1.80 7.80 -7.90
CA SER A 115 -1.45 8.77 -8.93
C SER A 115 -1.97 8.34 -10.31
N THR A 116 -2.06 9.26 -11.27
CA THR A 116 -2.46 8.91 -12.66
C THR A 116 -1.40 8.11 -13.40
N ASP A 117 -0.12 8.30 -13.06
CA ASP A 117 1.00 7.50 -13.55
C ASP A 117 1.32 6.36 -12.58
N PHE A 118 0.32 5.68 -12.00
CA PHE A 118 0.57 4.66 -10.98
C PHE A 118 1.44 3.49 -11.51
N PRO A 119 2.33 2.90 -10.69
CA PRO A 119 3.23 1.84 -11.16
C PRO A 119 2.49 0.61 -11.67
N GLN A 120 2.76 0.21 -12.91
CA GLN A 120 2.03 -0.87 -13.57
C GLN A 120 2.47 -2.27 -13.12
N ASN A 121 3.65 -2.38 -12.49
CA ASN A 121 4.15 -3.61 -11.90
C ASN A 121 3.65 -3.83 -10.47
N LEU A 122 3.05 -2.83 -9.82
CA LEU A 122 2.52 -2.95 -8.46
C LEU A 122 1.26 -3.82 -8.48
N ASN A 123 1.42 -5.09 -8.15
CA ASN A 123 0.38 -6.10 -8.27
C ASN A 123 0.09 -6.83 -6.95
N ASP A 124 0.77 -6.46 -5.87
CA ASP A 124 0.60 -7.00 -4.53
C ASP A 124 0.36 -5.85 -3.54
N ILE A 125 -0.89 -5.65 -3.15
CA ILE A 125 -1.29 -4.54 -2.28
C ILE A 125 -2.02 -5.12 -1.06
N GLU A 126 -1.40 -4.94 0.10
CA GLU A 126 -1.88 -5.48 1.37
C GLU A 126 -2.01 -4.36 2.41
N LEU A 127 -3.24 -4.09 2.84
CA LEU A 127 -3.62 -3.10 3.83
C LEU A 127 -4.27 -3.82 5.02
N CYS A 128 -3.45 -4.14 6.03
CA CYS A 128 -3.83 -5.02 7.13
C CYS A 128 -3.90 -4.26 8.45
N ILE A 129 -5.04 -4.33 9.14
CA ILE A 129 -5.26 -3.62 10.41
C ILE A 129 -5.05 -2.11 10.18
N THR A 130 -5.90 -1.50 9.37
CA THR A 130 -5.85 -0.05 9.10
C THR A 130 -7.15 0.63 9.52
N ASN A 131 -7.19 1.95 9.47
CA ASN A 131 -8.44 2.71 9.65
C ASN A 131 -9.15 3.02 8.32
N LEU A 132 -8.78 2.36 7.21
CA LEU A 132 -9.33 2.62 5.87
C LEU A 132 -10.83 2.32 5.80
N ARG A 133 -11.63 3.29 5.36
CA ARG A 133 -13.10 3.20 5.27
C ARG A 133 -13.60 2.98 3.85
N THR A 134 -12.90 3.53 2.87
CA THR A 134 -13.21 3.41 1.45
C THR A 134 -11.96 3.67 0.61
N VAL A 135 -12.06 3.46 -0.69
CA VAL A 135 -11.02 3.80 -1.67
C VAL A 135 -11.59 4.75 -2.74
N PRO A 136 -10.75 5.49 -3.50
CA PRO A 136 -11.23 6.39 -4.56
C PRO A 136 -12.10 5.69 -5.61
N ASP A 137 -13.15 6.36 -6.08
CA ASP A 137 -14.11 5.79 -7.03
C ASP A 137 -13.55 5.50 -8.43
N ASP A 138 -12.40 6.12 -8.77
CA ASP A 138 -11.70 6.00 -10.05
C ASP A 138 -10.44 5.11 -9.97
N LEU A 139 -10.24 4.39 -8.87
CA LEU A 139 -9.06 3.56 -8.63
C LEU A 139 -8.82 2.53 -9.74
N ASP A 140 -9.87 2.03 -10.37
CA ASP A 140 -9.82 1.07 -11.48
C ASP A 140 -9.22 1.63 -12.77
N THR A 141 -9.12 2.95 -12.87
CA THR A 141 -8.44 3.63 -13.98
C THR A 141 -6.94 3.79 -13.76
N LYS A 142 -6.45 3.51 -12.55
CA LYS A 142 -5.08 3.80 -12.10
C LYS A 142 -4.33 2.53 -11.70
N TRP A 143 -4.92 1.72 -10.83
CA TRP A 143 -4.33 0.48 -10.35
C TRP A 143 -4.31 -0.60 -11.43
N HIS A 144 -3.31 -1.47 -11.36
CA HIS A 144 -3.18 -2.60 -12.27
C HIS A 144 -4.34 -3.58 -12.08
N ARG A 145 -4.98 -3.99 -13.18
CA ARG A 145 -5.99 -5.05 -13.15
C ARG A 145 -5.38 -6.38 -12.73
N LYS A 146 -6.16 -7.28 -12.14
CA LYS A 146 -5.70 -8.64 -11.76
C LYS A 146 -4.61 -8.67 -10.69
N ALA A 147 -4.45 -7.59 -9.94
CA ALA A 147 -3.62 -7.55 -8.74
C ALA A 147 -4.15 -8.49 -7.63
N LEU A 148 -3.29 -8.79 -6.68
CA LEU A 148 -3.62 -9.29 -5.35
C LEU A 148 -3.94 -8.09 -4.49
N ILE A 149 -5.16 -8.07 -3.94
CA ILE A 149 -5.65 -6.99 -3.10
C ILE A 149 -6.12 -7.59 -1.78
N GLN A 150 -5.47 -7.21 -0.70
CA GLN A 150 -5.88 -7.51 0.67
C GLN A 150 -6.17 -6.21 1.39
N ILE A 151 -7.38 -6.05 1.89
CA ILE A 151 -7.76 -4.95 2.78
C ILE A 151 -8.39 -5.61 4.00
N GLU A 152 -7.58 -6.09 4.92
CA GLU A 152 -8.02 -6.91 6.05
C GLU A 152 -8.04 -6.11 7.35
N TYR A 153 -8.95 -6.46 8.26
CA TYR A 153 -9.12 -5.84 9.58
C TYR A 153 -9.16 -4.31 9.52
N SER A 154 -9.76 -3.77 8.47
CA SER A 154 -9.90 -2.33 8.26
C SER A 154 -11.31 -1.89 8.64
N GLN A 155 -11.83 -0.82 8.05
CA GLN A 155 -13.13 -0.22 8.41
C GLN A 155 -14.07 -0.16 7.20
N LEU A 156 -13.91 -1.07 6.22
CA LEU A 156 -14.82 -1.16 5.09
C LEU A 156 -16.20 -1.65 5.55
N ASP A 157 -17.25 -0.87 5.30
CA ASP A 157 -18.64 -1.23 5.56
C ASP A 157 -19.28 -2.02 4.41
N MET A 158 -18.71 -1.90 3.22
CA MET A 158 -19.05 -2.67 2.02
C MET A 158 -17.79 -2.90 1.16
N ILE A 159 -17.86 -3.82 0.20
CA ILE A 159 -16.81 -3.96 -0.82
C ILE A 159 -17.02 -2.87 -1.88
N PRO A 160 -16.11 -1.90 -2.06
CA PRO A 160 -16.26 -0.84 -3.05
C PRO A 160 -16.31 -1.43 -4.47
N SER A 161 -17.29 -1.00 -5.28
CA SER A 161 -17.50 -1.53 -6.64
C SER A 161 -16.28 -1.37 -7.55
N VAL A 162 -15.46 -0.35 -7.30
CA VAL A 162 -14.19 -0.11 -7.99
C VAL A 162 -13.20 -1.26 -7.81
N LEU A 163 -13.19 -1.95 -6.66
CA LEU A 163 -12.35 -3.14 -6.47
C LEU A 163 -12.80 -4.32 -7.33
N LEU A 164 -14.10 -4.39 -7.67
CA LEU A 164 -14.62 -5.43 -8.56
C LEU A 164 -14.18 -5.18 -10.01
N ARG A 165 -14.20 -3.91 -10.43
CA ARG A 165 -13.77 -3.49 -11.78
C ARG A 165 -12.27 -3.67 -12.03
N LEU A 166 -11.47 -3.77 -10.97
CA LEU A 166 -10.05 -4.14 -11.04
C LEU A 166 -9.83 -5.61 -11.42
N GLU A 167 -10.87 -6.45 -11.39
CA GLU A 167 -10.79 -7.89 -11.71
C GLU A 167 -9.67 -8.62 -10.93
N PRO A 168 -9.57 -8.47 -9.60
CA PRO A 168 -8.46 -9.03 -8.83
C PRO A 168 -8.40 -10.55 -8.94
N LYS A 169 -7.18 -11.11 -8.96
CA LYS A 169 -6.98 -12.57 -8.88
C LYS A 169 -7.15 -13.09 -7.45
N TYR A 170 -6.93 -12.23 -6.48
CA TYR A 170 -7.03 -12.52 -5.06
C TYR A 170 -7.62 -11.28 -4.40
N LEU A 171 -8.76 -11.44 -3.73
CA LEU A 171 -9.40 -10.38 -2.98
C LEU A 171 -9.66 -10.89 -1.56
N ALA A 172 -9.10 -10.24 -0.55
CA ALA A 172 -9.47 -10.51 0.84
C ALA A 172 -9.89 -9.22 1.54
N VAL A 173 -11.05 -9.30 2.19
CA VAL A 173 -11.64 -8.23 3.00
C VAL A 173 -11.96 -8.74 4.41
N THR A 174 -11.22 -9.76 4.85
CA THR A 174 -11.35 -10.42 6.16
C THR A 174 -11.37 -9.39 7.28
N GLY A 175 -12.22 -9.55 8.29
CA GLY A 175 -12.21 -8.72 9.50
C GLY A 175 -12.74 -7.30 9.34
N ASN A 176 -13.29 -6.94 8.18
CA ASN A 176 -14.00 -5.68 8.00
C ASN A 176 -15.46 -5.78 8.48
N PRO A 177 -16.09 -4.67 8.91
CA PRO A 177 -17.47 -4.66 9.41
C PRO A 177 -18.56 -4.84 8.33
N ILE A 178 -18.22 -5.44 7.18
CA ILE A 178 -19.10 -5.65 6.03
C ILE A 178 -20.30 -6.53 6.42
N SER A 179 -21.51 -6.03 6.24
CA SER A 179 -22.76 -6.76 6.52
C SER A 179 -23.46 -7.31 5.28
N GLU A 180 -23.18 -6.75 4.11
CA GLU A 180 -23.80 -7.10 2.84
C GLU A 180 -22.74 -7.36 1.77
N ILE A 181 -23.02 -8.30 0.87
CA ILE A 181 -22.12 -8.67 -0.23
C ILE A 181 -22.87 -8.71 -1.57
N SER A 182 -22.32 -8.02 -2.56
CA SER A 182 -22.86 -8.01 -3.93
C SER A 182 -22.64 -9.37 -4.63
N PRO A 183 -23.61 -9.86 -5.43
CA PRO A 183 -23.42 -11.05 -6.26
C PRO A 183 -22.23 -10.94 -7.21
N GLN A 184 -21.94 -9.72 -7.68
CA GLN A 184 -20.85 -9.41 -8.61
C GLN A 184 -19.47 -9.81 -8.07
N VAL A 185 -19.31 -9.94 -6.75
CA VAL A 185 -18.06 -10.40 -6.13
C VAL A 185 -17.75 -11.86 -6.53
N PHE A 186 -18.78 -12.68 -6.75
CA PHE A 186 -18.63 -14.07 -7.20
C PHE A 186 -18.46 -14.19 -8.71
N GLU A 187 -18.69 -13.10 -9.46
CA GLU A 187 -18.65 -13.03 -10.91
C GLU A 187 -17.35 -12.37 -11.42
N ILE A 188 -16.39 -12.08 -10.52
CA ILE A 188 -15.12 -11.44 -10.89
C ILE A 188 -14.29 -12.37 -11.79
N PRO A 189 -13.98 -11.96 -13.04
CA PRO A 189 -13.21 -12.78 -13.97
C PRO A 189 -11.81 -13.13 -13.45
N GLY A 190 -11.53 -14.43 -13.35
CA GLY A 190 -10.20 -14.92 -12.97
C GLY A 190 -9.87 -14.80 -11.48
N LEU A 191 -10.85 -14.48 -10.63
CA LEU A 191 -10.72 -14.56 -9.18
C LEU A 191 -10.41 -16.00 -8.75
N ARG A 192 -9.36 -16.18 -7.97
CA ARG A 192 -8.90 -17.49 -7.47
C ARG A 192 -9.11 -17.67 -5.98
N THR A 193 -9.14 -16.57 -5.23
CA THR A 193 -9.31 -16.59 -3.79
C THR A 193 -10.10 -15.38 -3.35
N LEU A 194 -11.12 -15.64 -2.54
CA LEU A 194 -11.97 -14.65 -1.91
C LEU A 194 -11.95 -14.84 -0.39
N GLY A 195 -11.43 -13.87 0.35
CA GLY A 195 -11.40 -13.86 1.81
C GLY A 195 -12.52 -13.00 2.40
N LEU A 196 -13.50 -13.62 3.06
CA LEU A 196 -14.63 -12.95 3.72
C LEU A 196 -14.72 -13.27 5.22
N GLY A 197 -13.69 -13.91 5.78
CA GLY A 197 -13.72 -14.34 7.18
C GLY A 197 -13.90 -13.16 8.14
N GLN A 198 -14.55 -13.40 9.28
CA GLN A 198 -14.72 -12.39 10.34
C GLN A 198 -15.38 -11.08 9.87
N THR A 199 -16.22 -11.16 8.83
CA THR A 199 -17.15 -10.09 8.46
C THR A 199 -18.47 -10.23 9.22
N ASN A 200 -19.38 -9.26 9.06
CA ASN A 200 -20.74 -9.28 9.63
C ASN A 200 -21.79 -9.86 8.66
N ILE A 201 -21.36 -10.50 7.57
CA ILE A 201 -22.25 -11.09 6.56
C ILE A 201 -23.06 -12.23 7.19
N GLN A 202 -24.38 -12.14 7.11
CA GLN A 202 -25.29 -13.17 7.64
C GLN A 202 -25.81 -14.12 6.55
N GLU A 203 -25.90 -13.63 5.32
CA GLU A 203 -26.38 -14.38 4.16
C GLU A 203 -25.55 -14.06 2.91
N LEU A 204 -25.41 -15.06 2.04
CA LEU A 204 -24.79 -14.87 0.72
C LEU A 204 -25.88 -14.56 -0.31
N PRO A 205 -25.56 -13.80 -1.36
CA PRO A 205 -26.51 -13.50 -2.44
C PRO A 205 -26.95 -14.79 -3.13
N TRP A 206 -28.24 -14.87 -3.45
CA TRP A 206 -28.85 -16.03 -4.10
C TRP A 206 -28.83 -15.94 -5.63
N ASN A 207 -28.53 -14.77 -6.19
CA ASN A 207 -28.60 -14.43 -7.62
C ASN A 207 -27.21 -14.29 -8.26
N VAL A 208 -26.38 -15.32 -8.15
CA VAL A 208 -25.11 -15.43 -8.90
C VAL A 208 -25.40 -16.03 -10.27
N THR A 209 -25.09 -15.30 -11.34
CA THR A 209 -25.56 -15.61 -12.70
C THR A 209 -24.50 -16.18 -13.64
N ASP A 210 -23.21 -16.00 -13.34
CA ASP A 210 -22.10 -16.49 -14.16
C ASP A 210 -21.40 -17.72 -13.53
N PHE A 211 -21.46 -18.87 -14.21
CA PHE A 211 -20.69 -20.09 -13.93
C PHE A 211 -19.95 -20.59 -15.17
#